data_AF-A0A8D8D666-F1
#
_entry.id   AF-A0A8D8D666-F1
#
_cell.length_a   1.000
_cell.length_b   1.000
_cell.length_c   1.000
_cell.angle_alpha   90.00
_cell.angle_beta   90.00
_cell.angle_gamma   90.00
#
_symmetry.space_group_name_H-M   'P 1'
#
loop_
_entity.id
_entity.type
_entity.pdbx_description
1 polymer ?
#
loop_
_entity_poly.entity_id
_entity_poly.type
_entity_poly.pdbx_seq_one_letter_code
_entity_poly.pdbx_strand_id
1 'polypeptide(L)'
;MIANVLIGAGVGITLYYIVMDLPDFSERKGIADLHHMPMFFGTVIFALEGIGVVMSLENNMKTPQHFIGCPGVLNTGMTVVVALYAAVGFLGYLKYGDDTK
;
A
#
# COMPACT_ATOMS: atom_id res chain seq x y z
N MET A 1 19.18 10.90 6.37
CA MET A 1 19.37 9.45 6.64
C MET A 1 18.69 9.00 7.93
N ILE A 2 18.86 9.71 9.05
CA ILE A 2 18.16 9.40 10.32
C ILE A 2 16.64 9.32 10.14
N ALA A 3 16.04 10.25 9.39
CA ALA A 3 14.60 10.22 9.09
C ALA A 3 14.14 8.91 8.42
N ASN A 4 14.90 8.40 7.44
CA ASN A 4 14.55 7.15 6.75
C ASN A 4 14.64 5.94 7.70
N VAL A 5 15.59 5.97 8.65
CA VAL A 5 15.73 4.93 9.69
C VAL A 5 14.53 4.97 10.63
N LEU A 6 14.11 6.15 11.08
CA LEU A 6 12.95 6.31 11.96
C LEU A 6 11.65 5.87 11.27
N ILE A 7 11.47 6.21 9.98
CA ILE A 7 10.33 5.75 9.18
C ILE A 7 10.37 4.22 9.08
N GLY A 8 11.51 3.62 8.73
CA GLY A 8 11.65 2.16 8.65
C GLY A 8 11.35 1.46 9.97
N ALA A 9 11.83 2.01 11.10
CA ALA A 9 11.55 1.49 12.43
C ALA A 9 10.04 1.59 12.76
N GLY A 10 9.41 2.73 12.48
CA GLY A 10 7.97 2.92 12.68
C GLY A 10 7.13 1.94 11.87
N VAL A 11 7.45 1.76 10.58
CA VAL A 11 6.81 0.76 9.71
C VAL A 11 6.99 -0.64 10.28
N GLY A 12 8.20 -0.99 10.73
CA GLY A 12 8.48 -2.30 11.34
C GLY A 12 7.66 -2.57 12.60
N ILE A 13 7.56 -1.59 13.49
CA ILE A 13 6.76 -1.69 14.72
C ILE A 13 5.26 -1.83 14.38
N THR A 14 4.75 -1.03 13.44
CA THR A 14 3.35 -1.12 12.99
C THR A 14 3.03 -2.49 12.41
N LEU A 15 3.90 -3.02 11.53
CA LEU A 15 3.74 -4.36 10.98
C LEU A 15 3.77 -5.42 12.07
N TYR A 16 4.67 -5.31 13.05
CA TYR A 16 4.76 -6.23 14.19
C TYR A 16 3.45 -6.29 15.00
N TYR A 17 2.85 -5.14 15.32
CA TYR A 17 1.59 -5.09 16.07
C TYR A 17 0.39 -5.58 15.25
N ILE A 18 0.40 -5.38 13.93
CA ILE A 18 -0.68 -5.84 13.04
C ILE A 18 -0.70 -7.37 12.92
N VAL A 19 0.47 -8.02 12.88
CA VAL A 19 0.56 -9.48 12.70
C VAL A 19 0.49 -10.28 14.01
N MET A 20 0.61 -9.61 15.15
CA MET A 20 0.54 -10.25 16.48
C MET A 20 -0.92 -10.45 16.90
N ASP A 21 -1.28 -11.63 17.41
CA ASP A 21 -2.62 -11.98 17.91
C ASP A 21 -3.75 -11.64 16.92
N LEU A 22 -3.66 -12.14 15.69
CA LEU A 22 -4.68 -11.98 14.65
C LEU A 22 -5.94 -12.78 15.03
N PRO A 23 -7.14 -12.15 15.04
CA PRO A 23 -8.41 -12.85 15.24
C PRO A 23 -8.78 -13.69 14.01
N ASP A 24 -9.71 -14.63 14.17
CA ASP A 24 -10.18 -15.50 13.10
C ASP A 24 -10.91 -14.72 11.99
N PHE A 25 -10.71 -15.13 10.73
CA PHE A 25 -11.30 -14.48 9.56
C PHE A 25 -12.83 -14.46 9.55
N SER A 26 -13.48 -15.38 10.27
CA SER A 26 -14.93 -15.53 10.35
C SER A 26 -15.61 -14.48 11.23
N GLU A 27 -14.87 -13.77 12.08
CA GLU A 27 -15.42 -12.80 13.02
C GLU A 27 -15.64 -11.41 12.38
N ARG A 28 -15.14 -11.19 11.16
CA ARG A 28 -15.17 -9.87 10.49
C ARG A 28 -16.09 -9.86 9.28
N LYS A 29 -16.70 -8.70 9.02
CA LYS A 29 -17.50 -8.51 7.81
C LYS A 29 -16.57 -8.42 6.60
N GLY A 30 -16.66 -9.38 5.69
CA GLY A 30 -15.79 -9.42 4.51
C GLY A 30 -16.05 -8.32 3.48
N ILE A 31 -17.17 -7.59 3.58
CA ILE A 31 -17.57 -6.56 2.63
C ILE A 31 -18.03 -5.31 3.39
N ALA A 32 -17.39 -4.18 3.10
CA ALA A 32 -17.79 -2.88 3.59
C ALA A 32 -19.06 -2.37 2.87
N ASP A 33 -19.80 -1.49 3.54
CA ASP A 33 -21.00 -0.88 2.96
C ASP A 33 -20.65 -0.04 1.72
N LEU A 34 -21.52 -0.08 0.71
CA LEU A 34 -21.32 0.56 -0.60
C LEU A 34 -21.09 2.07 -0.47
N HIS A 35 -21.66 2.69 0.57
CA HIS A 35 -21.46 4.10 0.88
C HIS A 35 -20.00 4.48 1.23
N HIS A 36 -19.18 3.53 1.68
CA HIS A 36 -17.77 3.78 2.02
C HIS A 36 -16.83 3.57 0.83
N MET A 37 -17.34 3.00 -0.27
CA MET A 37 -16.56 2.69 -1.47
C MET A 37 -15.92 3.93 -2.13
N PRO A 38 -16.57 5.12 -2.19
CA PRO A 38 -15.92 6.33 -2.70
C PRO A 38 -14.72 6.78 -1.85
N MET A 39 -14.80 6.69 -0.52
CA MET A 39 -13.68 7.03 0.37
C MET A 39 -12.50 6.06 0.22
N PHE A 40 -12.81 4.77 0.06
CA PHE A 40 -11.79 3.76 -0.24
C PHE A 40 -11.04 4.09 -1.53
N PHE A 41 -11.75 4.33 -2.63
CA PHE A 41 -11.11 4.67 -3.90
C PHE A 41 -10.32 5.98 -3.83
N GLY A 42 -10.83 7.01 -3.14
CA GLY A 42 -10.09 8.26 -2.92
C GLY A 42 -8.77 8.04 -2.19
N THR A 43 -8.77 7.23 -1.14
CA THR A 43 -7.56 6.88 -0.37
C THR A 43 -6.57 6.08 -1.22
N VAL A 44 -7.06 5.10 -2.00
CA VAL A 44 -6.22 4.31 -2.91
C VAL A 44 -5.58 5.21 -3.98
N ILE A 45 -6.35 6.09 -4.61
CA ILE A 45 -5.81 7.01 -5.64
C ILE A 45 -4.76 7.94 -5.03
N PHE A 46 -5.03 8.51 -3.84
CA PHE A 46 -4.07 9.35 -3.13
C PHE A 46 -2.79 8.58 -2.77
N ALA A 47 -2.91 7.35 -2.28
CA ALA A 47 -1.76 6.51 -1.93
C ALA A 47 -0.92 6.10 -3.14
N LEU A 48 -1.52 6.07 -4.34
CA LEU A 48 -0.86 5.79 -5.61
C LEU A 48 -0.39 7.06 -6.34
N GLU A 49 -0.59 8.24 -5.75
CA GLU A 49 -0.06 9.49 -6.27
C GLU A 49 1.47 9.50 -6.13
N GLY A 50 2.17 9.62 -7.26
CA GLY A 50 3.64 9.57 -7.26
C GLY A 50 4.28 10.13 -8.52
N ILE A 51 3.56 10.94 -9.30
CA ILE A 51 3.97 11.34 -10.65
C ILE A 51 5.35 12.03 -10.69
N GLY A 52 5.71 12.78 -9.64
CA GLY A 52 7.04 13.40 -9.54
C GLY A 52 8.17 12.38 -9.43
N VAL A 53 7.93 11.25 -8.77
CA VAL A 53 8.90 10.15 -8.67
C VAL A 53 8.96 9.38 -9.98
N VAL A 54 7.80 9.14 -10.62
CA VAL A 54 7.69 8.45 -11.90
C VAL A 54 8.49 9.18 -13.00
N MET A 55 8.29 10.49 -13.15
CA MET A 55 8.98 11.30 -14.16
C MET A 55 10.48 11.42 -13.88
N SER A 56 10.86 11.59 -12.60
CA SER A 56 12.28 11.62 -12.22
C SER A 56 12.96 10.28 -12.45
N LEU A 57 12.26 9.17 -12.17
CA LEU A 57 12.76 7.82 -12.37
C LEU A 57 12.97 7.54 -13.86
N GLU A 58 11.98 7.83 -14.70
CA GLU A 58 12.08 7.69 -16.16
C GLU A 58 13.28 8.49 -16.73
N ASN A 59 13.44 9.74 -16.32
CA ASN A 59 14.56 10.59 -16.75
C ASN A 59 15.95 10.06 -16.33
N ASN A 60 16.03 9.28 -15.24
CA ASN A 60 17.27 8.70 -14.74
C ASN A 60 17.52 7.27 -15.25
N MET A 61 16.59 6.68 -16.02
CA MET A 61 16.76 5.34 -16.58
C MET A 61 17.67 5.37 -17.81
N LYS A 62 18.56 4.37 -17.91
CA LYS A 62 19.38 4.16 -19.11
C LYS A 62 18.53 3.86 -20.36
N THR A 63 17.33 3.31 -20.17
CA THR A 63 16.40 2.89 -21.24
C THR A 63 14.96 3.31 -20.89
N PRO A 64 14.59 4.59 -21.07
CA PRO A 64 13.28 5.11 -20.66
C PRO A 64 12.11 4.43 -21.40
N GLN A 65 12.30 3.95 -22.63
CA GLN A 65 11.26 3.26 -23.41
C GLN A 65 10.77 1.96 -22.76
N HIS A 66 11.58 1.34 -21.89
CA HIS A 66 11.21 0.12 -21.17
C HIS A 66 10.47 0.42 -19.85
N PHE A 67 10.30 1.70 -19.48
CA PHE A 67 9.63 2.08 -18.25
C PHE A 67 8.15 1.66 -18.23
N ILE A 68 7.45 1.91 -19.35
CA ILE A 68 6.02 1.60 -19.56
C ILE A 68 5.82 0.30 -20.38
N GLY A 69 6.91 -0.38 -20.79
CA GLY A 69 6.83 -1.65 -21.54
C GLY A 69 6.15 -2.79 -20.75
N CYS A 70 6.03 -3.99 -21.33
CA CYS A 70 5.54 -5.19 -20.63
C CYS A 70 6.61 -6.29 -20.64
N PRO A 71 7.14 -6.74 -19.48
CA PRO A 71 6.93 -6.22 -18.12
C PRO A 71 7.84 -5.01 -17.83
N GLY A 72 7.24 -3.84 -17.73
CA GLY A 72 7.93 -2.57 -17.49
C GLY A 72 8.22 -2.37 -16.02
N VAL A 73 9.20 -1.50 -15.76
CA VAL A 73 9.62 -1.14 -14.40
C VAL A 73 8.46 -0.51 -13.63
N LEU A 74 7.65 0.33 -14.28
CA LEU A 74 6.49 0.97 -13.65
C LEU A 74 5.44 -0.07 -13.25
N ASN A 75 5.01 -0.93 -14.18
CA ASN A 75 3.98 -1.93 -13.90
C ASN A 75 4.39 -2.89 -12.77
N THR A 76 5.65 -3.33 -12.78
CA THR A 76 6.18 -4.21 -11.74
C THR A 76 6.24 -3.49 -10.39
N GLY A 77 6.74 -2.25 -10.35
CA GLY A 77 6.80 -1.46 -9.11
C GLY A 77 5.41 -1.19 -8.54
N MET A 78 4.46 -0.78 -9.38
CA MET A 78 3.08 -0.51 -8.95
C MET A 78 2.38 -1.77 -8.44
N THR A 79 2.62 -2.93 -9.05
CA THR A 79 2.09 -4.22 -8.58
C THR A 79 2.57 -4.53 -7.16
N VAL A 80 3.86 -4.31 -6.88
CA VAL A 80 4.43 -4.51 -5.53
C VAL A 80 3.82 -3.54 -4.52
N VAL A 81 3.68 -2.26 -4.87
CA VAL A 81 3.08 -1.24 -3.99
C VAL A 81 1.62 -1.59 -3.66
N VAL A 82 0.83 -1.94 -4.68
CA VAL A 82 -0.57 -2.34 -4.48
C VAL A 82 -0.68 -3.58 -3.60
N ALA A 83 0.16 -4.59 -3.82
CA ALA A 83 0.17 -5.79 -2.99
C ALA A 83 0.51 -5.50 -1.53
N LEU A 84 1.49 -4.61 -1.28
CA LEU A 84 1.86 -4.19 0.06
C LEU A 84 0.73 -3.43 0.76
N TYR A 85 0.11 -2.47 0.08
CA TYR A 85 -1.03 -1.72 0.64
C TYR A 85 -2.25 -2.62 0.88
N ALA A 86 -2.53 -3.55 -0.02
CA ALA A 86 -3.60 -4.52 0.18
C ALA A 86 -3.33 -5.39 1.41
N ALA A 87 -2.10 -5.90 1.58
CA ALA A 87 -1.73 -6.71 2.74
C ALA A 87 -1.85 -5.92 4.05
N VAL A 88 -1.31 -4.70 4.11
CA VAL A 88 -1.37 -3.85 5.31
C VAL A 88 -2.81 -3.45 5.63
N GLY A 89 -3.60 -3.05 4.64
CA GLY A 89 -5.00 -2.68 4.83
C GLY A 89 -5.85 -3.87 5.29
N PHE A 90 -5.64 -5.04 4.69
CA PHE A 90 -6.34 -6.26 5.06
C PHE A 90 -6.00 -6.72 6.47
N LEU A 91 -4.71 -6.84 6.81
CA LEU A 91 -4.28 -7.27 8.13
C LEU A 91 -4.65 -6.25 9.22
N GLY A 92 -4.59 -4.96 8.90
CA GLY A 92 -5.05 -3.88 9.78
C GLY A 92 -6.54 -4.01 10.11
N TYR A 93 -7.38 -4.20 9.09
CA TYR A 93 -8.81 -4.43 9.28
C TYR A 93 -9.08 -5.72 10.05
N LEU A 94 -8.35 -6.80 9.77
CA LEU A 94 -8.53 -8.06 10.49
C LEU A 94 -8.26 -7.87 11.99
N LYS A 95 -7.14 -7.22 12.33
CA LYS A 95 -6.71 -6.98 13.71
C LYS A 95 -7.66 -6.04 14.46
N TYR A 96 -7.92 -4.86 13.91
CA TYR A 96 -8.62 -3.78 14.62
C TYR A 96 -10.13 -3.72 14.31
N GLY A 97 -10.62 -4.43 13.29
CA GLY A 97 -12.03 -4.51 12.96
C GLY A 97 -12.63 -3.17 12.55
N ASP A 98 -13.89 -2.96 12.95
CA ASP A 98 -14.65 -1.73 12.63
C ASP A 98 -14.19 -0.49 13.44
N ASP A 99 -13.28 -0.68 14.41
CA ASP A 99 -12.59 0.44 15.10
C ASP A 99 -11.50 1.08 14.21
N THR A 100 -11.14 0.43 13.10
CA THR A 100 -10.25 0.99 12.08
C THR A 100 -11.00 2.07 11.29
N LYS A 101 -10.86 3.34 11.70
CA LYS A 101 -11.37 4.52 10.97
C LYS A 101 -10.28 5.20 10.16
#